data_AF-A0A3M5H2S1-F1
#
_entry.id   AF-A0A3M5H2S1-F1
#
_cell.length_a   1.000
_cell.length_b   1.000
_cell.length_c   1.000
_cell.angle_alpha   90.00
_cell.angle_beta   90.00
_cell.angle_gamma   90.00
#
_symmetry.space_group_name_H-M   'P 1'
#
loop_
_entity.id
_entity.type
_entity.pdbx_description
1 polymer ?
#
loop_
_entity_poly.entity_id
_entity_poly.type
_entity_poly.pdbx_seq_one_letter_code
_entity_poly.pdbx_strand_id
1 'polypeptide(L)'
;MKLAPAQLGKHLQGALAPVYVISGDDPLLCQEAADAVRAAARQQGFDERQVFSADASFDWGTLLQAGASMSLFAERRLLELRLPSGKPGDKGATALMEYCARPA
;
A
#
# COMPACT_ATOMS: atom_id res chain seq x y z
N MET A 1 13.78 2.04 -3.24
CA MET A 1 14.58 0.87 -3.66
C MET A 1 13.76 0.09 -4.69
N LYS A 2 14.37 -0.36 -5.79
CA LYS A 2 13.70 -1.25 -6.76
C LYS A 2 14.03 -2.70 -6.41
N LEU A 3 13.02 -3.57 -6.34
CA LEU A 3 13.19 -5.00 -6.07
C LEU A 3 12.71 -5.81 -7.27
N ALA A 4 13.46 -6.84 -7.64
CA ALA A 4 12.96 -7.88 -8.53
C ALA A 4 12.00 -8.82 -7.76
N PRO A 5 11.03 -9.47 -8.41
CA PRO A 5 10.10 -10.39 -7.74
C PRO A 5 10.80 -11.46 -6.89
N ALA A 6 11.89 -12.05 -7.41
CA ALA A 6 12.67 -13.06 -6.69
C ALA A 6 13.33 -12.54 -5.39
N GLN A 7 13.54 -11.23 -5.26
CA GLN A 7 14.14 -10.62 -4.07
C GLN A 7 13.09 -10.25 -3.01
N LEU A 8 11.81 -10.17 -3.40
CA LEU A 8 10.73 -9.70 -2.53
C LEU A 8 10.58 -10.59 -1.29
N GLY A 9 10.56 -11.92 -1.48
CA GLY A 9 10.38 -12.87 -0.37
C GLY A 9 11.43 -12.69 0.73
N LYS A 10 12.72 -12.59 0.35
CA LYS A 10 13.81 -12.36 1.31
C LYS A 10 13.70 -10.98 1.98
N HIS A 11 13.30 -9.96 1.23
CA HIS A 11 13.12 -8.61 1.77
C HIS A 11 12.02 -8.57 2.85
N LEU A 12 10.90 -9.26 2.63
CA LEU A 12 9.75 -9.27 3.55
C LEU A 12 9.97 -10.05 4.85
N GLN A 13 11.06 -10.82 4.96
CA GLN A 13 11.46 -11.48 6.21
C GLN A 13 12.03 -10.49 7.25
N GLY A 14 12.44 -9.31 6.82
CA GLY A 14 12.95 -8.25 7.69
C GLY A 14 11.87 -7.28 8.16
N ALA A 15 12.31 -6.11 8.62
CA ALA A 15 11.43 -4.98 8.88
C ALA A 15 10.77 -4.53 7.57
N LEU A 16 9.44 -4.46 7.56
CA LEU A 16 8.71 -3.98 6.40
C LEU A 16 8.98 -2.50 6.15
N ALA A 17 9.13 -2.14 4.88
CA ALA A 17 9.13 -0.76 4.46
C ALA A 17 7.76 -0.13 4.74
N PRO A 18 7.70 1.17 5.09
CA PRO A 18 6.44 1.84 5.39
C PRO A 18 5.52 1.97 4.16
N VAL A 19 6.07 1.92 2.95
CA VAL A 19 5.31 1.99 1.69
C VAL A 19 5.90 1.02 0.66
N TYR A 20 5.02 0.26 0.02
CA TYR A 20 5.34 -0.60 -1.11
C TYR A 20 4.59 -0.13 -2.35
N VAL A 21 5.30 0.06 -3.46
CA VAL A 21 4.70 0.30 -4.77
C VAL A 21 4.86 -0.97 -5.59
N ILE A 22 3.74 -1.52 -6.06
CA ILE A 22 3.69 -2.72 -6.88
C ILE A 22 3.17 -2.31 -8.25
N SER A 23 4.01 -2.48 -9.26
CA SER A 23 3.73 -2.09 -10.64
C SER A 23 4.45 -3.03 -11.59
N GLY A 24 3.80 -3.43 -12.67
CA GLY A 24 4.37 -4.28 -13.70
C GLY A 24 3.34 -4.59 -14.78
N ASP A 25 3.82 -5.08 -15.91
CA ASP A 25 2.97 -5.40 -17.08
C ASP A 25 2.29 -6.76 -16.94
N ASP A 26 2.76 -7.62 -16.04
CA ASP A 26 2.17 -8.91 -15.72
C ASP A 26 1.24 -8.78 -14.49
N PRO A 27 -0.08 -8.90 -14.66
CA PRO A 27 -1.03 -8.78 -13.56
C PRO A 27 -0.88 -9.88 -12.51
N LEU A 28 -0.49 -11.10 -12.91
CA LEU A 28 -0.33 -12.22 -11.98
C LEU A 28 0.85 -11.96 -11.04
N LEU A 29 1.99 -11.52 -11.59
CA LEU A 29 3.16 -11.18 -10.76
C LEU A 29 2.86 -10.01 -9.81
N CYS A 30 2.07 -9.02 -10.23
CA CYS A 30 1.65 -7.93 -9.35
C CYS A 30 0.74 -8.43 -8.21
N GLN A 31 -0.19 -9.35 -8.52
CA GLN A 31 -1.05 -9.97 -7.51
C GLN A 31 -0.24 -10.79 -6.51
N GLU A 32 0.66 -11.65 -6.98
CA GLU A 32 1.53 -12.47 -6.12
C GLU A 32 2.41 -11.60 -5.22
N ALA A 33 2.97 -10.51 -5.75
CA ALA A 33 3.72 -9.55 -4.96
C ALA A 33 2.85 -8.89 -3.88
N ALA A 34 1.61 -8.52 -4.21
CA ALA A 34 0.69 -7.92 -3.25
C ALA A 34 0.23 -8.91 -2.18
N ASP A 35 0.01 -10.18 -2.54
CA ASP A 35 -0.28 -11.26 -1.61
C ASP A 35 0.90 -11.50 -0.66
N ALA A 36 2.14 -11.51 -1.17
CA ALA A 36 3.33 -11.68 -0.35
C ALA A 36 3.49 -10.55 0.68
N VAL A 37 3.31 -9.29 0.27
CA VAL A 37 3.35 -8.13 1.18
C VAL A 37 2.25 -8.23 2.24
N ARG A 38 1.02 -8.58 1.85
CA ARG A 38 -0.10 -8.76 2.78
C ARG A 38 0.15 -9.88 3.80
N ALA A 39 0.68 -11.02 3.34
CA ALA A 39 1.00 -12.15 4.21
C ALA A 39 2.08 -11.78 5.24
N ALA A 40 3.13 -11.08 4.80
CA ALA A 40 4.20 -10.62 5.69
C ALA A 40 3.69 -9.56 6.69
N ALA A 41 2.86 -8.61 6.24
CA ALA A 41 2.23 -7.63 7.12
C ALA A 41 1.39 -8.32 8.21
N ARG A 42 0.55 -9.29 7.84
CA ARG A 42 -0.25 -10.05 8.81
C ARG A 42 0.62 -10.77 9.83
N GLN A 43 1.73 -11.39 9.40
CA GLN A 43 2.68 -12.05 10.32
C GLN A 43 3.35 -11.07 11.30
N GLN A 44 3.38 -9.78 10.99
CA GLN A 44 3.95 -8.71 11.81
C GLN A 44 2.88 -7.89 12.56
N GLY A 45 1.67 -8.42 12.73
CA GLY A 45 0.62 -7.82 13.56
C GLY A 45 -0.21 -6.72 12.88
N PHE A 46 -0.16 -6.62 11.54
CA PHE A 46 -1.12 -5.80 10.79
C PHE A 46 -2.42 -6.57 10.62
N ASP A 47 -3.24 -6.60 11.67
CA ASP A 47 -4.47 -7.41 11.73
C ASP A 47 -5.64 -6.79 10.99
N GLU A 48 -5.57 -5.49 10.70
CA GLU A 48 -6.58 -4.76 9.95
C GLU A 48 -6.06 -4.40 8.54
N ARG A 49 -6.92 -4.57 7.54
CA ARG A 49 -6.66 -4.15 6.16
C ARG A 49 -7.80 -3.28 5.65
N GLN A 50 -7.47 -2.08 5.19
CA GLN A 50 -8.40 -1.17 4.54
C GLN A 50 -8.00 -1.02 3.08
N VAL A 51 -8.94 -1.26 2.17
CA VAL A 51 -8.69 -1.23 0.73
C VAL A 51 -9.41 -0.05 0.10
N PHE A 52 -8.67 0.73 -0.69
CA PHE A 52 -9.16 1.83 -1.50
C PHE A 52 -8.96 1.50 -2.98
N SER A 53 -9.93 1.87 -3.81
CA SER A 53 -9.79 1.78 -5.26
C SER A 53 -9.93 3.18 -5.84
N ALA A 54 -8.82 3.72 -6.35
CA ALA A 54 -8.78 5.06 -6.91
C ALA A 54 -9.29 5.06 -8.36
N ASP A 55 -10.62 5.13 -8.50
CA ASP A 55 -11.27 5.47 -9.76
C ASP A 55 -11.28 6.98 -10.02
N ALA A 56 -11.93 7.41 -11.12
CA ALA A 56 -11.95 8.81 -11.55
C ALA A 56 -12.57 9.78 -10.52
N SER A 57 -13.44 9.28 -9.64
CA SER A 57 -14.16 10.06 -8.63
C SER A 57 -13.60 9.87 -7.22
N PHE A 58 -12.49 9.15 -7.08
CA PHE A 58 -11.91 8.84 -5.78
C PHE A 58 -11.53 10.10 -4.99
N ASP A 59 -12.03 10.18 -3.77
CA ASP A 59 -11.67 11.23 -2.83
C ASP A 59 -10.37 10.88 -2.09
N TRP A 60 -9.28 11.49 -2.54
CA TRP A 60 -7.95 11.34 -1.96
C TRP A 60 -7.85 11.82 -0.50
N GLY A 61 -8.78 12.68 -0.03
CA GLY A 61 -8.88 13.05 1.37
C GLY A 61 -9.14 11.86 2.28
N THR A 62 -9.88 10.85 1.80
CA THR A 62 -10.18 9.64 2.57
C THR A 62 -8.93 8.79 2.84
N LEU A 63 -7.99 8.74 1.90
CA LEU A 63 -6.70 8.05 2.07
C LEU A 63 -5.85 8.75 3.14
N LEU A 64 -5.75 10.09 3.06
CA LEU A 64 -4.98 10.89 4.02
C LEU A 64 -5.56 10.79 5.42
N GLN A 65 -6.90 10.87 5.55
CA GLN A 65 -7.58 10.70 6.83
C GLN A 65 -7.35 9.31 7.42
N ALA A 66 -7.40 8.26 6.61
CA ALA A 66 -7.12 6.91 7.06
C ALA A 66 -5.68 6.76 7.59
N GLY A 67 -4.71 7.35 6.91
CA GLY A 67 -3.30 7.36 7.34
C GLY A 67 -3.04 8.17 8.61
N ALA A 68 -3.81 9.23 8.86
CA ALA A 68 -3.68 10.05 10.06
C ALA A 68 -4.49 9.51 11.26
N SER A 69 -5.38 8.54 11.05
CA SER A 69 -6.25 7.99 12.09
C SER A 69 -5.60 6.83 12.84
N MET A 70 -5.79 6.76 14.15
CA MET A 70 -5.48 5.54 14.92
C MET A 70 -6.61 4.53 14.76
N SER A 71 -6.28 3.25 14.60
CA SER A 71 -7.29 2.19 14.61
C SER A 71 -7.89 2.03 16.00
N LEU A 72 -9.19 1.76 16.05
CA LEU A 72 -9.91 1.42 17.28
C LEU A 72 -9.84 -0.07 17.61
N PHE A 73 -9.42 -0.91 16.65
CA PHE A 73 -9.52 -2.37 16.73
C PHE A 73 -8.18 -3.09 16.62
N ALA A 74 -7.17 -2.47 16.02
CA ALA A 74 -5.86 -3.07 15.79
C ALA A 74 -4.73 -2.11 16.17
N GLU A 75 -3.60 -2.65 16.63
CA GLU A 75 -2.41 -1.82 16.89
C GLU A 75 -1.76 -1.33 15.60
N ARG A 76 -1.89 -2.10 14.51
CA ARG A 76 -1.34 -1.78 13.18
C ARG A 76 -2.34 -2.09 12.09
N ARG A 77 -2.41 -1.22 11.08
CA ARG A 77 -3.32 -1.33 9.94
C ARG A 77 -2.57 -1.23 8.62
N LEU A 78 -2.92 -2.11 7.68
CA LEU A 78 -2.45 -2.04 6.30
C LEU A 78 -3.44 -1.23 5.45
N LEU A 79 -3.00 -0.12 4.89
CA LEU A 79 -3.74 0.63 3.87
C LEU A 79 -3.31 0.15 2.48
N GLU A 80 -4.25 -0.35 1.68
CA GLU A 80 -4.02 -0.81 0.32
C GLU A 80 -4.74 0.10 -0.67
N LEU A 81 -3.98 0.84 -1.47
CA LEU A 81 -4.52 1.65 -2.56
C LEU A 81 -4.34 0.94 -3.90
N ARG A 82 -5.44 0.76 -4.63
CA ARG A 82 -5.44 0.23 -6.00
C ARG A 82 -5.60 1.37 -6.98
N LEU A 83 -4.79 1.36 -8.04
CA LEU A 83 -4.81 2.35 -9.11
C LEU A 83 -5.08 1.65 -10.46
N PRO A 84 -6.35 1.39 -10.82
CA PRO A 84 -6.70 0.68 -12.06
C PRO A 84 -6.17 1.34 -13.33
N SER A 85 -6.11 2.67 -13.38
CA SER A 85 -5.55 3.44 -14.50
C SER A 85 -4.02 3.49 -14.51
N GLY A 86 -3.36 3.03 -13.45
CA GLY A 86 -1.94 3.19 -13.19
C GLY A 86 -1.50 4.64 -12.93
N LYS A 87 -2.42 5.62 -12.98
CA LYS A 87 -2.10 7.05 -12.88
C LYS A 87 -2.97 7.73 -11.82
N PRO A 88 -2.39 8.31 -10.76
CA PRO A 88 -3.15 8.96 -9.70
C PRO A 88 -3.68 10.36 -10.09
N GLY A 89 -3.23 10.93 -11.22
CA GLY A 89 -3.52 12.31 -11.61
C GLY A 89 -2.91 13.33 -10.66
N ASP A 90 -3.17 14.63 -10.88
CA ASP A 90 -2.52 15.70 -10.11
C ASP A 90 -2.91 15.69 -8.63
N LYS A 91 -4.21 15.51 -8.35
CA LYS A 91 -4.74 15.43 -6.99
C LYS A 91 -4.16 14.22 -6.25
N GLY A 92 -4.12 13.07 -6.91
CA GLY A 92 -3.58 11.86 -6.31
C GLY A 92 -2.07 11.88 -6.15
N ALA A 93 -1.33 12.46 -7.09
CA ALA A 93 0.10 12.66 -6.94
C ALA A 93 0.41 13.52 -5.70
N THR A 94 -0.34 14.61 -5.52
CA THR A 94 -0.22 15.48 -4.34
C THR A 94 -0.50 14.71 -3.05
N ALA A 95 -1.62 14.00 -2.98
CA ALA A 95 -1.99 13.22 -1.80
C ALA A 95 -0.99 12.09 -1.49
N LEU A 96 -0.47 11.40 -2.50
CA LEU A 96 0.54 10.35 -2.31
C LEU A 96 1.87 10.92 -1.82
N MET A 97 2.29 12.09 -2.31
CA MET A 97 3.49 12.76 -1.80
C MET A 97 3.31 13.18 -0.33
N GLU A 98 2.14 13.74 0.01
CA GLU A 98 1.81 14.10 1.39
C GLU A 98 1.80 12.87 2.32
N TYR A 99 1.15 11.79 1.90
CA TYR A 99 1.14 10.52 2.63
C TYR A 99 2.57 9.98 2.82
N CYS A 100 3.39 9.96 1.78
CA CYS A 100 4.77 9.45 1.87
C CYS A 100 5.67 10.30 2.77
N ALA A 101 5.34 11.57 3.02
CA ALA A 101 6.08 12.40 3.96
C ALA A 101 5.84 11.97 5.43
N ARG A 102 4.70 11.31 5.71
CA ARG A 102 4.29 10.82 7.03
C ARG A 102 3.49 9.52 6.89
N PRO A 103 4.14 8.40 6.52
CA PRO A 103 3.44 7.14 6.38
C PRO A 103 2.94 6.66 7.75
N ALA A 104 1.75 6.06 7.74
CA ALA A 104 1.10 5.47 8.92
C ALA A 104 1.88 4.29 9.53
#